data_AF-A0A7I7MSR9-F1
#
_entry.id   AF-A0A7I7MSR9-F1
#
_cell.length_a   1.000
_cell.length_b   1.000
_cell.length_c   1.000
_cell.angle_alpha   90.00
_cell.angle_beta   90.00
_cell.angle_gamma   90.00
#
_symmetry.space_group_name_H-M   'P 1'
#
loop_
_entity.id
_entity.type
_entity.pdbx_description
1 polymer ?
#
loop_
_entity_poly.entity_id
_entity_poly.type
_entity_poly.pdbx_seq_one_letter_code
_entity_poly.pdbx_strand_id
1 'polypeptide(L)'
;MGNPADETPCVDGTPSQQAIESDTRSTAQRQHDGLNAGLRALLACGKLGQHNGLPASIIVTTTLAEAEAAAGTGLTGGGSLLPMSDVIRLARHARHYLAIFDHGKALALYHSKRLASPAQRIVLYAKDRGCSAPGCAVGGYYCEVHHVTPYAQCRTTDANALTFACGAHHRMLQPGGWSTRKNARGETEWIPPSHLVRGQPHINRSTTPKNCSATGTTRTTTRSPNPRLGHRPTLRQYES
;
A
#
# COMPACT_ATOMS: atom_id res chain seq x y z
N MET A 1 -18.17 -9.61 -27.23
CA MET A 1 -18.74 -9.74 -25.86
C MET A 1 -17.69 -10.20 -24.86
N GLY A 2 -17.23 -9.31 -23.98
CA GLY A 2 -16.23 -9.64 -22.95
C GLY A 2 -16.82 -10.38 -21.75
N ASN A 3 -17.45 -11.53 -21.94
CA ASN A 3 -18.02 -12.31 -20.84
C ASN A 3 -16.94 -12.85 -19.90
N PRO A 4 -16.88 -12.43 -18.62
CA PRO A 4 -15.87 -12.92 -17.69
C PRO A 4 -16.08 -14.38 -17.28
N ALA A 5 -17.24 -14.97 -17.55
CA ALA A 5 -17.52 -16.38 -17.30
C ALA A 5 -17.06 -17.32 -18.43
N ASP A 6 -16.74 -16.78 -19.61
CA ASP A 6 -16.24 -17.58 -20.72
C ASP A 6 -14.74 -17.82 -20.55
N GLU A 7 -14.29 -19.05 -20.86
CA GLU A 7 -12.86 -19.40 -20.82
C GLU A 7 -12.06 -18.60 -21.86
N THR A 8 -12.66 -18.32 -23.01
CA THR A 8 -12.11 -17.44 -24.06
C THR A 8 -13.14 -16.39 -24.47
N PRO A 9 -13.23 -15.26 -23.75
CA PRO A 9 -14.21 -14.22 -24.04
C PRO A 9 -13.98 -13.58 -25.41
N CYS A 10 -15.04 -13.38 -26.20
CA CYS A 10 -14.97 -12.64 -27.46
C CYS A 10 -14.76 -11.14 -27.18
N VAL A 11 -13.53 -10.65 -27.24
CA VAL A 11 -13.21 -9.23 -26.94
C VAL A 11 -13.18 -8.32 -28.18
N ASP A 12 -13.21 -8.90 -29.38
CA ASP A 12 -13.25 -8.19 -30.67
C ASP A 12 -14.17 -8.93 -31.65
N GLY A 13 -14.76 -8.18 -32.59
CA GLY A 13 -15.68 -8.70 -33.60
C GLY A 13 -17.05 -9.16 -33.08
N THR A 14 -17.79 -9.83 -33.96
CA THR A 14 -19.11 -10.40 -33.66
C THR A 14 -18.95 -11.75 -32.95
N PRO A 15 -19.58 -11.96 -31.78
CA PRO A 15 -19.56 -13.26 -31.10
C PRO A 15 -20.23 -14.36 -31.94
N SER A 16 -19.91 -15.62 -31.66
CA SER A 16 -20.62 -16.76 -32.28
C SER A 16 -22.09 -16.79 -31.85
N GLN A 17 -22.97 -17.35 -32.69
CA GLN A 17 -24.39 -17.50 -32.34
C GLN A 17 -24.59 -18.27 -31.04
N GLN A 18 -23.85 -19.36 -30.84
CA GLN A 18 -23.90 -20.14 -29.61
C GLN A 18 -23.60 -19.28 -28.36
N ALA A 19 -22.59 -18.40 -28.43
CA ALA A 19 -22.24 -17.52 -27.32
C ALA A 19 -23.31 -16.44 -27.06
N ILE A 20 -24.05 -16.02 -28.09
CA ILE A 20 -25.17 -15.08 -27.96
C ILE A 20 -26.36 -15.77 -27.27
N GLU A 21 -26.70 -16.97 -27.72
CA GLU A 21 -27.85 -17.74 -27.21
C GLU A 21 -27.64 -18.23 -25.78
N SER A 22 -26.41 -18.61 -25.41
CA SER A 22 -26.09 -19.06 -24.05
C SER A 22 -25.86 -17.92 -23.05
N ASP A 23 -25.86 -16.66 -23.48
CA ASP A 23 -25.58 -15.52 -22.61
C ASP A 23 -26.80 -15.13 -21.78
N THR A 24 -26.80 -15.56 -20.52
CA THR A 24 -27.87 -15.29 -19.56
C THR A 24 -27.76 -13.93 -18.87
N ARG A 25 -26.73 -13.13 -19.16
CA ARG A 25 -26.51 -11.84 -18.50
C ARG A 25 -27.52 -10.79 -18.94
N SER A 26 -27.86 -9.89 -18.01
CA SER A 26 -28.68 -8.72 -18.31
C SER A 26 -27.96 -7.71 -19.20
N THR A 27 -28.72 -6.81 -19.84
CA THR A 27 -28.15 -5.72 -20.64
C THR A 27 -27.18 -4.84 -19.84
N ALA A 28 -27.49 -4.54 -18.58
CA ALA A 28 -26.60 -3.76 -17.72
C ALA A 28 -25.27 -4.47 -17.44
N GLN A 29 -25.30 -5.80 -17.18
CA GLN A 29 -24.09 -6.60 -17.01
C GLN A 29 -23.25 -6.64 -18.29
N ARG A 30 -23.87 -6.84 -19.45
CA ARG A 30 -23.18 -6.81 -20.75
C ARG A 30 -22.54 -5.44 -21.03
N GLN A 31 -23.25 -4.35 -20.75
CA GLN A 31 -22.73 -2.99 -20.90
C GLN A 31 -21.56 -2.71 -19.95
N HIS A 32 -21.67 -3.11 -18.68
CA HIS A 32 -20.59 -3.03 -17.71
C HIS A 32 -19.34 -3.78 -18.20
N ASP A 33 -19.50 -5.03 -18.64
CA ASP A 33 -18.39 -5.86 -19.09
C ASP A 33 -17.76 -5.32 -20.37
N GLY A 34 -18.58 -4.80 -21.30
CA GLY A 34 -18.11 -4.12 -22.50
C GLY A 34 -17.28 -2.87 -22.19
N LEU A 35 -17.77 -2.01 -21.29
CA LEU A 35 -17.03 -0.82 -20.84
C LEU A 35 -15.71 -1.21 -20.16
N ASN A 36 -15.75 -2.20 -19.27
CA ASN A 36 -14.56 -2.70 -18.59
C ASN A 36 -13.53 -3.27 -19.58
N ALA A 37 -13.97 -4.03 -20.58
CA ALA A 37 -13.10 -4.55 -21.64
C ALA A 37 -12.47 -3.42 -22.46
N GLY A 38 -13.25 -2.40 -22.86
CA GLY A 38 -12.75 -1.23 -23.59
C GLY A 38 -11.71 -0.42 -22.79
N LEU A 39 -11.97 -0.18 -21.50
CA LEU A 39 -11.02 0.52 -20.61
C LEU A 39 -9.73 -0.28 -20.42
N ARG A 40 -9.82 -1.61 -20.28
CA ARG A 40 -8.63 -2.48 -20.21
C ARG A 40 -7.81 -2.44 -21.49
N ALA A 41 -8.45 -2.53 -22.65
CA ALA A 41 -7.78 -2.44 -23.94
C ALA A 41 -7.07 -1.09 -24.10
N LEU A 42 -7.72 0.01 -23.71
CA LEU A 42 -7.14 1.34 -23.71
C LEU A 42 -5.91 1.44 -22.79
N LEU A 43 -5.98 0.89 -21.57
CA LEU A 43 -4.85 0.87 -20.64
C LEU A 43 -3.69 -0.01 -21.14
N ALA A 44 -4.01 -1.14 -21.79
CA ALA A 44 -3.04 -2.10 -22.31
C ALA A 44 -2.40 -1.67 -23.65
N CYS A 45 -2.96 -0.68 -24.37
CA CYS A 45 -2.49 -0.33 -25.71
C CYS A 45 -1.06 0.24 -25.76
N GLY A 46 -0.48 0.61 -24.62
CA GLY A 46 0.87 1.16 -24.52
C GLY A 46 1.04 2.58 -25.07
N LYS A 47 -0.04 3.22 -25.55
CA LYS A 47 -0.04 4.57 -26.14
C LYS A 47 -0.46 5.68 -25.18
N LEU A 48 -0.77 5.34 -23.92
CA LEU A 48 -1.11 6.32 -22.90
C LEU A 48 0.13 7.00 -22.33
N GLY A 49 -0.04 8.21 -21.78
CA GLY A 49 1.02 8.95 -21.11
C GLY A 49 1.52 8.26 -19.83
N GLN A 50 2.69 8.68 -19.37
CA GLN A 50 3.25 8.24 -18.09
C GLN A 50 2.84 9.19 -16.97
N HIS A 51 2.45 8.66 -15.82
CA HIS A 51 2.18 9.46 -14.62
C HIS A 51 3.26 9.19 -13.57
N ASN A 52 4.02 10.23 -13.20
CA ASN A 52 5.13 10.13 -12.23
C ASN A 52 6.20 9.08 -12.61
N GLY A 53 6.42 8.85 -13.91
CA GLY A 53 7.41 7.90 -14.43
C GLY A 53 6.98 6.43 -14.39
N LEU A 54 5.73 6.13 -13.99
CA LEU A 54 5.14 4.80 -14.12
C LEU A 54 4.00 4.86 -15.17
N PRO A 55 3.85 3.83 -16.05
CA PRO A 55 2.57 3.66 -16.75
C PRO A 55 1.47 3.48 -15.70
N ALA A 56 0.19 3.72 -16.05
CA ALA A 56 -0.93 3.50 -15.14
C ALA A 56 -0.86 2.08 -14.53
N SER A 57 -0.38 2.00 -13.28
CA SER A 57 -0.02 0.75 -12.59
C SER A 57 -0.59 0.79 -11.18
N ILE A 58 -1.23 -0.29 -10.77
CA ILE A 58 -1.66 -0.48 -9.39
C ILE A 58 -0.49 -1.15 -8.66
N ILE A 59 0.06 -0.45 -7.67
CA ILE A 59 1.10 -1.02 -6.83
C ILE A 59 0.43 -1.48 -5.55
N VAL A 60 0.54 -2.77 -5.24
CA VAL A 60 -0.05 -3.37 -4.06
C VAL A 60 1.06 -3.91 -3.17
N THR A 61 0.99 -3.60 -1.87
CA THR A 61 1.90 -4.13 -0.86
C THR A 61 1.11 -5.03 0.09
N THR A 62 1.63 -6.23 0.36
CA THR A 62 1.10 -7.20 1.33
C THR A 62 2.27 -7.94 1.97
N THR A 63 2.01 -8.76 2.99
CA THR A 63 3.04 -9.60 3.60
C THR A 63 3.18 -10.94 2.86
N LEU A 64 4.36 -11.57 2.96
CA LEU A 64 4.57 -12.90 2.39
C LEU A 64 3.59 -13.92 2.99
N ALA A 65 3.38 -13.88 4.31
CA ALA A 65 2.45 -14.78 5.00
C ALA A 65 1.00 -14.64 4.51
N GLU A 66 0.49 -13.42 4.32
CA GLU A 66 -0.85 -13.18 3.76
C GLU A 66 -0.96 -13.68 2.31
N ALA A 67 0.09 -13.44 1.50
CA ALA A 67 0.14 -13.90 0.12
C ALA A 67 0.17 -15.44 0.01
N GLU A 68 0.99 -16.11 0.82
CA GLU A 68 1.09 -17.58 0.88
C GLU A 68 -0.20 -18.22 1.39
N ALA A 69 -0.85 -17.61 2.39
CA ALA A 69 -2.14 -18.07 2.91
C ALA A 69 -3.33 -17.78 1.98
N ALA A 70 -3.11 -17.01 0.90
CA ALA A 70 -4.17 -16.45 0.06
C ALA A 70 -5.30 -15.77 0.86
N ALA A 71 -4.94 -15.15 1.99
CA ALA A 71 -5.87 -14.56 2.95
C ALA A 71 -5.35 -13.20 3.45
N GLY A 72 -6.27 -12.35 3.93
CA GLY A 72 -5.94 -10.99 4.37
C GLY A 72 -6.15 -9.94 3.28
N THR A 73 -5.37 -8.85 3.33
CA THR A 73 -5.56 -7.70 2.45
C THR A 73 -4.26 -7.17 1.87
N GLY A 74 -4.33 -6.60 0.66
CA GLY A 74 -3.26 -5.81 0.07
C GLY A 74 -3.56 -4.32 0.14
N LEU A 75 -2.57 -3.50 0.49
CA LEU A 75 -2.66 -2.05 0.47
C LEU A 75 -2.20 -1.53 -0.89
N THR A 76 -3.07 -0.79 -1.58
CA THR A 76 -2.68 -0.08 -2.81
C THR A 76 -1.83 1.15 -2.49
N GLY A 77 -0.98 1.59 -3.42
CA GLY A 77 -0.22 2.84 -3.28
C GLY A 77 -1.08 4.10 -3.16
N GLY A 78 -2.40 4.01 -3.41
CA GLY A 78 -3.37 5.07 -3.16
C GLY A 78 -3.96 5.05 -1.75
N GLY A 79 -3.74 3.99 -0.98
CA GLY A 79 -4.23 3.82 0.39
C GLY A 79 -5.44 2.90 0.54
N SER A 80 -6.06 2.43 -0.56
CA SER A 80 -7.19 1.48 -0.50
C SER A 80 -6.72 0.08 -0.11
N LEU A 81 -7.51 -0.63 0.70
CA LEU A 81 -7.32 -2.05 0.99
C LEU A 81 -8.10 -2.91 -0.02
N LEU A 82 -7.44 -3.92 -0.56
CA LEU A 82 -8.03 -4.92 -1.45
C LEU A 82 -8.07 -6.27 -0.75
N PRO A 83 -9.16 -7.04 -0.85
CA PRO A 83 -9.16 -8.42 -0.38
C PRO A 83 -8.14 -9.25 -1.18
N MET A 84 -7.54 -10.26 -0.55
CA MET A 84 -6.49 -11.06 -1.20
C MET A 84 -6.96 -11.72 -2.52
N SER A 85 -8.25 -12.04 -2.65
CA SER A 85 -8.85 -12.52 -3.90
C SER A 85 -8.68 -11.54 -5.06
N ASP A 86 -8.87 -10.25 -4.82
CA ASP A 86 -8.66 -9.19 -5.80
C ASP A 86 -7.18 -8.95 -6.08
N VAL A 87 -6.33 -9.03 -5.06
CA VAL A 87 -4.87 -8.94 -5.24
C VAL A 87 -4.37 -10.05 -6.15
N ILE A 88 -4.75 -11.31 -5.89
CA ILE A 88 -4.40 -12.47 -6.71
C ILE A 88 -4.95 -12.31 -8.13
N ARG A 89 -6.21 -11.86 -8.26
CA ARG A 89 -6.85 -11.62 -9.57
C ARG A 89 -6.10 -10.59 -10.38
N LEU A 90 -5.70 -9.47 -9.78
CA LEU A 90 -4.90 -8.42 -10.43
C LEU A 90 -3.48 -8.90 -10.74
N ALA A 91 -2.90 -9.73 -9.87
CA ALA A 91 -1.54 -10.23 -10.03
C ALA A 91 -1.37 -11.11 -11.29
N ARG A 92 -2.40 -11.83 -11.74
CA ARG A 92 -2.33 -12.70 -12.94
C ARG A 92 -1.86 -11.98 -14.21
N HIS A 93 -2.13 -10.69 -14.33
CA HIS A 93 -1.76 -9.88 -15.48
C HIS A 93 -0.72 -8.81 -15.13
N ALA A 94 -0.13 -8.88 -13.93
CA ALA A 94 0.82 -7.91 -13.44
C ALA A 94 2.24 -8.23 -13.89
N ARG A 95 3.08 -7.19 -14.00
CA ARG A 95 4.53 -7.37 -13.99
C ARG A 95 4.97 -7.54 -12.54
N HIS A 96 5.38 -8.75 -12.19
CA HIS A 96 5.81 -9.06 -10.83
C HIS A 96 7.19 -8.45 -10.54
N TYR A 97 7.27 -7.66 -9.47
CA TYR A 97 8.53 -7.18 -8.91
C TYR A 97 8.68 -7.75 -7.51
N LEU A 98 9.81 -8.40 -7.25
CA LEU A 98 10.20 -8.82 -5.91
C LEU A 98 11.16 -7.77 -5.33
N ALA A 99 10.81 -7.19 -4.18
CA ALA A 99 11.69 -6.30 -3.43
C ALA A 99 12.05 -6.97 -2.10
N ILE A 100 13.34 -7.20 -1.89
CA ILE A 100 13.86 -7.81 -0.66
C ILE A 100 14.49 -6.71 0.20
N PHE A 101 14.16 -6.73 1.49
CA PHE A 101 14.63 -5.77 2.47
C PHE A 101 15.40 -6.47 3.58
N ASP A 102 16.49 -5.84 4.01
CA ASP A 102 17.22 -6.18 5.24
C ASP A 102 17.08 -5.02 6.23
N HIS A 103 16.46 -5.29 7.39
CA HIS A 103 16.19 -4.28 8.43
C HIS A 103 15.64 -2.93 7.91
N GLY A 104 14.71 -2.98 6.94
CA GLY A 104 14.06 -1.78 6.35
C GLY A 104 14.84 -1.12 5.20
N LYS A 105 16.02 -1.65 4.84
CA LYS A 105 16.82 -1.20 3.70
C LYS A 105 16.62 -2.13 2.52
N ALA A 106 16.41 -1.57 1.33
CA ALA A 106 16.44 -2.39 0.11
C ALA A 106 17.88 -2.83 -0.15
N LEU A 107 18.10 -4.10 -0.52
CA LEU A 107 19.43 -4.70 -0.61
C LEU A 107 20.39 -3.94 -1.54
N ALA A 108 19.91 -3.41 -2.67
CA ALA A 108 20.58 -2.40 -3.50
C ALA A 108 19.69 -1.98 -4.68
N LEU A 109 19.50 -0.68 -4.91
CA LEU A 109 18.94 -0.17 -6.17
C LEU A 109 19.36 1.29 -6.43
N TYR A 110 20.34 1.45 -7.33
CA TYR A 110 20.97 2.72 -7.66
C TYR A 110 20.66 3.16 -9.08
N HIS A 111 20.68 4.47 -9.30
CA HIS A 111 20.58 5.05 -10.64
C HIS A 111 21.26 6.43 -10.71
N SER A 112 21.80 6.76 -11.89
CA SER A 112 22.57 7.98 -12.15
C SER A 112 21.72 9.18 -12.59
N LYS A 113 20.43 9.00 -12.89
CA LYS A 113 19.54 10.12 -13.20
C LYS A 113 18.95 10.70 -11.92
N ARG A 114 18.70 12.01 -11.95
CA ARG A 114 18.05 12.75 -10.86
C ARG A 114 16.66 12.23 -10.53
N LEU A 115 15.87 11.81 -11.53
CA LEU A 115 14.54 11.28 -11.29
C LEU A 115 14.62 9.81 -10.87
N ALA A 116 13.83 9.45 -9.85
CA ALA A 116 13.69 8.09 -9.39
C ALA A 116 13.16 7.19 -10.50
N SER A 117 13.79 6.04 -10.69
CA SER A 117 13.32 5.04 -11.65
C SER A 117 12.02 4.37 -11.18
N PRO A 118 11.26 3.72 -12.08
CA PRO A 118 10.11 2.89 -11.73
C PRO A 118 10.36 1.95 -10.55
N ALA A 119 11.49 1.23 -10.57
CA ALA A 119 11.87 0.29 -9.53
C ALA A 119 12.14 1.00 -8.19
N GLN A 120 12.75 2.19 -8.21
CA GLN A 120 13.00 2.98 -7.00
C GLN A 120 11.69 3.49 -6.39
N ARG A 121 10.72 3.88 -7.23
CA ARG A 121 9.38 4.21 -6.75
C ARG A 121 8.66 3.01 -6.14
N ILE A 122 8.75 1.82 -6.76
CA ILE A 122 8.18 0.57 -6.20
C ILE A 122 8.74 0.29 -4.80
N VAL A 123 10.05 0.45 -4.62
CA VAL A 123 10.69 0.33 -3.30
C VAL A 123 10.10 1.32 -2.29
N LEU A 124 9.83 2.57 -2.68
CA LEU A 124 9.22 3.56 -1.79
C LEU A 124 7.75 3.24 -1.45
N TYR A 125 6.97 2.66 -2.38
CA TYR A 125 5.62 2.19 -2.03
C TYR A 125 5.65 1.09 -0.97
N ALA A 126 6.65 0.20 -1.01
CA ALA A 126 6.82 -0.82 0.02
C ALA A 126 7.31 -0.23 1.36
N LYS A 127 8.27 0.71 1.32
CA LYS A 127 8.91 1.30 2.51
C LYS A 127 8.06 2.37 3.20
N ASP A 128 7.58 3.35 2.44
CA ASP A 128 6.96 4.55 3.00
C ASP A 128 5.43 4.49 2.93
N ARG A 129 4.88 3.73 1.97
CA ARG A 129 3.44 3.57 1.62
C ARG A 129 2.68 4.85 1.24
N GLY A 130 3.15 5.99 1.70
CA GLY A 130 2.58 7.32 1.51
C GLY A 130 3.54 8.40 2.00
N CYS A 131 3.01 9.60 2.23
CA CYS A 131 3.80 10.74 2.67
C CYS A 131 4.48 10.42 4.02
N SER A 132 5.80 10.55 4.05
CA SER A 132 6.60 10.29 5.26
C SER A 132 6.50 11.39 6.33
N ALA A 133 5.85 12.52 6.01
CA ALA A 133 5.68 13.61 6.96
C ALA A 133 4.83 13.17 8.17
N PRO A 134 5.22 13.53 9.41
CA PRO A 134 4.54 13.09 10.61
C PRO A 134 3.03 13.38 10.58
N GLY A 135 2.21 12.34 10.82
CA GLY A 135 0.76 12.47 10.89
C GLY A 135 0.05 12.61 9.53
N CYS A 136 0.79 12.63 8.41
CA CYS A 136 0.18 12.70 7.10
C CYS A 136 -0.36 11.32 6.67
N ALA A 137 -1.58 11.28 6.14
CA ALA A 137 -2.22 10.05 5.64
C ALA A 137 -2.26 9.98 4.10
N VAL A 138 -1.64 10.93 3.40
CA VAL A 138 -1.67 10.98 1.93
C VAL A 138 -0.95 9.78 1.34
N GLY A 139 -1.64 9.01 0.50
CA GLY A 139 -1.09 7.84 -0.19
C GLY A 139 0.03 8.19 -1.19
N GLY A 140 0.87 7.21 -1.50
CA GLY A 140 2.04 7.37 -2.37
C GLY A 140 1.71 7.84 -3.81
N TYR A 141 0.49 7.59 -4.31
CA TYR A 141 0.04 8.08 -5.62
C TYR A 141 0.06 9.61 -5.73
N TYR A 142 -0.11 10.30 -4.61
CA TYR A 142 -0.09 11.76 -4.50
C TYR A 142 1.23 12.29 -3.90
N CYS A 143 2.27 11.44 -3.89
CA CYS A 143 3.58 11.76 -3.38
C CYS A 143 4.63 11.87 -4.49
N GLU A 144 5.50 12.86 -4.31
CA GLU A 144 6.73 13.06 -5.03
C GLU A 144 7.88 12.34 -4.31
N VAL A 145 8.91 11.99 -5.06
CA VAL A 145 10.12 11.38 -4.49
C VAL A 145 11.08 12.50 -4.10
N HIS A 146 11.42 12.55 -2.82
CA HIS A 146 12.36 13.51 -2.24
C HIS A 146 13.69 12.82 -1.93
N HIS A 147 14.80 13.44 -2.36
CA HIS A 147 16.14 13.05 -1.92
C HIS A 147 16.43 13.62 -0.55
N VAL A 148 16.69 12.75 0.42
CA VAL A 148 17.03 13.14 1.79
C VAL A 148 18.32 13.96 1.83
N THR A 149 19.31 13.55 1.04
CA THR A 149 20.48 14.38 0.71
C THR A 149 20.25 15.01 -0.65
N PRO A 150 20.32 16.35 -0.81
CA PRO A 150 20.06 17.00 -2.10
C PRO A 150 20.85 16.36 -3.25
N TYR A 151 20.19 16.10 -4.38
CA TYR A 151 20.82 15.44 -5.54
C TYR A 151 22.10 16.16 -6.02
N ALA A 152 22.13 17.49 -5.92
CA ALA A 152 23.30 18.29 -6.29
C ALA A 152 24.56 17.91 -5.49
N GLN A 153 24.39 17.35 -4.29
CA GLN A 153 25.45 16.90 -3.40
C GLN A 153 25.76 15.41 -3.59
N CYS A 154 24.75 14.53 -3.58
CA CYS A 154 24.98 13.09 -3.62
C CYS A 154 25.19 12.51 -5.03
N ARG A 155 24.73 13.21 -6.08
CA ARG A 155 24.81 12.83 -7.51
C ARG A 155 24.31 11.43 -7.85
N THR A 156 23.58 10.82 -6.93
CA THR A 156 23.06 9.47 -7.02
C THR A 156 21.62 9.45 -6.52
N THR A 157 20.81 8.63 -7.15
CA THR A 157 19.47 8.34 -6.67
C THR A 157 19.53 6.94 -6.10
N ASP A 158 19.64 6.83 -4.77
CA ASP A 158 19.64 5.56 -4.02
C ASP A 158 18.30 5.40 -3.32
N ALA A 159 17.57 4.32 -3.57
CA ALA A 159 16.28 4.05 -2.94
C ALA A 159 16.30 4.06 -1.39
N ASN A 160 17.47 3.86 -0.78
CA ASN A 160 17.65 3.97 0.67
C ASN A 160 17.79 5.41 1.16
N ALA A 161 18.19 6.36 0.30
CA ALA A 161 18.31 7.79 0.56
C ALA A 161 17.14 8.62 -0.01
N LEU A 162 16.05 7.95 -0.41
CA LEU A 162 14.82 8.59 -0.90
C LEU A 162 13.67 8.45 0.10
N THR A 163 12.70 9.36 0.02
CA THR A 163 11.46 9.31 0.78
C THR A 163 10.28 9.86 -0.03
N PHE A 164 9.06 9.44 0.27
CA PHE A 164 7.85 10.08 -0.26
C PHE A 164 7.46 11.33 0.53
N ALA A 165 7.08 12.38 -0.20
CA ALA A 165 6.47 13.60 0.34
C ALA A 165 5.33 14.05 -0.58
N CYS A 166 4.14 14.34 -0.02
CA CYS A 166 3.06 14.94 -0.81
C CYS A 166 3.40 16.39 -1.19
N GLY A 167 2.75 16.94 -2.23
CA GLY A 167 3.11 18.27 -2.73
C GLY A 167 3.10 19.40 -1.67
N ALA A 168 2.20 19.32 -0.68
CA ALA A 168 2.19 20.26 0.45
C ALA A 168 3.43 20.14 1.33
N HIS A 169 3.77 18.93 1.77
CA HIS A 169 4.93 18.69 2.65
C HIS A 169 6.27 18.79 1.90
N HIS A 170 6.31 18.44 0.61
CA HIS A 170 7.52 18.58 -0.18
C HIS A 170 7.94 20.05 -0.31
N ARG A 171 6.97 20.97 -0.42
CA ARG A 171 7.24 22.41 -0.43
C ARG A 171 7.79 22.95 0.89
N MET A 172 7.56 22.25 2.01
CA MET A 172 8.12 22.62 3.31
C MET A 172 9.62 22.29 3.43
N LEU A 173 10.12 21.39 2.56
CA LEU A 173 11.52 20.95 2.51
C LEU A 173 12.36 21.93 1.69
N GLN A 174 12.65 23.07 2.32
CA GLN A 174 13.39 24.18 1.74
C GLN A 174 14.56 24.60 2.65
N PRO A 175 15.57 25.30 2.12
CA PRO A 175 16.67 25.83 2.95
C PRO A 175 16.13 26.65 4.13
N GLY A 176 16.60 26.35 5.34
CA GLY A 176 16.13 27.00 6.58
C GLY A 176 14.73 26.59 7.07
N GLY A 177 14.04 25.71 6.33
CA GLY A 177 12.76 25.11 6.69
C GLY A 177 12.88 23.73 7.31
N TRP A 178 11.91 22.86 7.04
CA TRP A 178 11.99 21.46 7.44
C TRP A 178 13.10 20.74 6.67
N SER A 179 13.71 19.74 7.30
CA SER A 179 14.67 18.84 6.64
C SER A 179 14.34 17.38 6.97
N THR A 180 14.92 16.46 6.20
CA THR A 180 14.76 15.03 6.47
C THR A 180 16.11 14.35 6.66
N ARG A 181 16.11 13.24 7.40
CA ARG A 181 17.23 12.27 7.43
C ARG A 181 16.70 10.84 7.48
N LYS A 182 17.54 9.87 7.12
CA LYS A 182 17.27 8.44 7.35
C LYS A 182 17.93 8.00 8.64
N ASN A 183 17.18 7.34 9.51
CA ASN A 183 17.73 6.77 10.74
C ASN A 183 18.35 5.38 10.48
N ALA A 184 18.91 4.76 11.53
CA ALA A 184 19.56 3.44 11.42
C ALA A 184 18.60 2.33 10.94
N ARG A 185 17.29 2.49 11.14
CA ARG A 185 16.23 1.57 10.71
C ARG A 185 15.71 1.84 9.30
N GLY A 186 16.26 2.85 8.61
CA GLY A 186 15.82 3.25 7.28
C GLY A 186 14.52 4.07 7.24
N GLU A 187 14.01 4.49 8.41
CA GLU A 187 12.84 5.36 8.53
C GLU A 187 13.21 6.81 8.26
N THR A 188 12.28 7.57 7.69
CA THR A 188 12.47 9.01 7.45
C THR A 188 12.10 9.80 8.70
N GLU A 189 13.08 10.51 9.24
CA GLU A 189 12.90 11.47 10.31
C GLU A 189 12.75 12.88 9.72
N TRP A 190 11.70 13.58 10.14
CA TRP A 190 11.47 14.98 9.80
C TRP A 190 11.98 15.86 10.93
N ILE A 191 12.89 16.76 10.59
CA ILE A 191 13.57 17.67 11.52
C ILE A 191 12.98 19.08 11.30
N PRO A 192 12.42 19.70 12.34
CA PRO A 192 11.88 21.04 12.24
C PRO A 192 13.00 22.08 12.08
N PRO A 193 12.70 23.26 11.52
CA PRO A 193 13.63 24.37 11.51
C PRO A 193 13.98 24.83 12.94
N SER A 194 15.17 25.41 13.09
CA SER A 194 15.75 25.77 14.40
C SER A 194 14.87 26.70 15.24
N HIS A 195 14.07 27.57 14.62
CA HIS A 195 13.15 28.47 15.34
C HIS A 195 11.92 27.75 15.93
N LEU A 196 11.66 26.50 15.53
CA LEU A 196 10.64 25.62 16.13
C LEU A 196 11.26 24.70 17.20
N VAL A 197 12.19 25.24 18.00
CA VAL A 197 13.15 24.66 18.99
C VAL A 197 12.63 23.47 19.84
N ARG A 198 11.31 23.22 19.92
CA ARG A 198 10.73 22.11 20.71
C ARG A 198 10.41 20.85 19.90
N GLY A 199 10.56 20.83 18.59
CA GLY A 199 10.23 19.63 17.81
C GLY A 199 11.38 18.63 17.81
N GLN A 200 11.14 17.46 18.41
CA GLN A 200 12.02 16.30 18.24
C GLN A 200 11.89 15.79 16.78
N PRO A 201 12.89 15.06 16.24
CA PRO A 201 12.71 14.36 14.98
C PRO A 201 11.48 13.46 15.06
N HIS A 202 10.58 13.61 14.09
CA HIS A 202 9.32 12.89 14.08
C HIS A 202 9.29 11.90 12.89
N ILE A 203 8.74 10.73 13.13
CA ILE A 203 8.56 9.67 12.13
C ILE A 203 7.07 9.45 11.93
N ASN A 204 6.65 9.30 10.67
CA ASN A 204 5.26 8.96 10.40
C ASN A 204 4.97 7.47 10.64
N ARG A 205 4.38 7.15 11.79
CA ARG A 205 4.03 5.76 12.15
C ARG A 205 2.79 5.21 11.47
N SER A 206 1.95 6.05 10.84
CA SER A 206 0.72 5.60 10.20
C SER A 206 0.97 4.91 8.86
N THR A 207 2.01 5.34 8.13
CA THR A 207 2.36 4.80 6.81
C THR A 207 3.59 3.88 6.84
N THR A 208 4.40 3.91 7.91
CA THR A 208 5.54 2.99 8.04
C THR A 208 5.04 1.55 8.27
N PRO A 209 5.56 0.55 7.55
CA PRO A 209 5.28 -0.86 7.83
C PRO A 209 5.57 -1.16 9.29
N LYS A 210 4.58 -1.67 10.02
CA LYS A 210 4.86 -2.31 11.32
C LYS A 210 5.81 -3.46 11.03
N ASN A 211 6.95 -3.51 11.71
CA ASN A 211 7.97 -4.54 11.54
C ASN A 211 7.32 -5.92 11.33
N CYS A 212 7.77 -6.67 10.32
CA CYS A 212 7.36 -8.06 10.10
C CYS A 212 7.77 -9.00 11.26
N SER A 213 8.41 -8.47 12.31
CA SER A 213 8.61 -9.14 13.59
C SER A 213 7.35 -9.03 14.46
N ALA A 214 6.27 -9.70 14.07
CA ALA A 214 5.21 -10.04 14.99
C ALA A 214 5.16 -11.57 15.09
N THR A 215 6.08 -12.12 15.87
CA THR A 215 5.86 -13.41 16.53
C THR A 215 4.48 -13.31 17.18
N GLY A 216 3.56 -14.18 16.77
CA GLY A 216 2.20 -14.21 17.29
C GLY A 216 2.24 -14.34 18.81
N THR A 217 2.06 -13.23 19.51
CA THR A 217 1.59 -13.30 20.89
C THR A 217 0.08 -13.40 20.79
N THR A 218 -0.38 -14.65 20.74
CA THR A 218 -1.78 -14.99 21.01
C THR A 218 -2.12 -14.34 22.33
N ARG A 219 -2.88 -13.23 22.29
CA ARG A 219 -3.40 -12.60 23.49
C ARG A 219 -4.54 -13.48 23.96
N THR A 220 -4.23 -14.55 24.68
CA THR A 220 -5.20 -15.37 25.39
C THR A 220 -5.96 -14.44 26.32
N THR A 221 -7.18 -14.10 25.93
CA THR A 221 -8.13 -13.43 26.81
C THR A 221 -8.52 -14.44 27.89
N THR A 222 -7.81 -14.42 29.02
CA THR A 222 -8.29 -15.06 30.24
C THR A 222 -9.49 -14.24 30.72
N ARG A 223 -10.68 -14.69 30.31
CA ARG A 223 -11.95 -14.20 30.81
C ARG A 223 -12.06 -14.59 32.29
N SER A 224 -11.81 -13.64 33.18
CA SER A 224 -12.07 -13.79 34.60
C SER A 224 -13.56 -14.10 34.83
N PRO A 225 -13.93 -15.14 35.60
CA PRO A 225 -15.33 -15.44 35.85
C PRO A 225 -15.91 -14.40 36.82
N ASN A 226 -16.95 -13.72 36.33
CA ASN A 226 -17.76 -12.76 37.08
C ASN A 226 -18.43 -13.44 38.29
N PRO A 227 -18.24 -12.99 39.54
CA PRO A 227 -18.94 -13.57 40.68
C PRO A 227 -20.40 -13.13 40.65
N ARG A 228 -21.32 -14.09 40.44
CA ARG A 228 -22.75 -13.86 40.61
C ARG A 228 -23.04 -13.56 42.08
N LEU A 229 -23.58 -12.37 42.35
CA LEU A 229 -24.30 -12.06 43.58
C LEU A 229 -25.53 -12.97 43.68
N GLY A 230 -25.39 -14.06 44.43
CA GLY A 230 -26.47 -14.95 44.82
C GLY A 230 -26.96 -14.59 46.23
N HIS A 231 -28.25 -14.24 46.32
CA HIS A 231 -29.01 -14.08 47.55
C HIS A 231 -28.77 -15.23 48.56
N ARG A 232 -28.45 -14.88 49.81
CA ARG A 232 -28.56 -15.78 50.97
C ARG A 232 -30.00 -15.78 51.49
N PRO A 233 -30.66 -16.95 51.65
CA PRO A 233 -31.76 -17.11 52.57
C PRO A 233 -31.24 -17.58 53.93
N THR A 234 -31.52 -16.86 55.02
CA THR A 234 -31.29 -17.32 56.38
C THR A 234 -32.54 -18.00 56.91
N LEU A 235 -32.52 -19.33 57.03
CA LEU A 235 -33.49 -20.10 57.79
C LEU A 235 -33.11 -20.08 59.28
N ARG A 236 -34.09 -19.73 60.11
CA ARG A 236 -34.08 -19.85 61.57
C ARG A 236 -33.89 -21.31 61.97
N GLN A 237 -33.04 -21.56 62.97
CA GLN A 237 -33.22 -22.66 63.90
C GLN A 237 -33.17 -22.11 65.33
N TYR A 238 -34.20 -22.50 66.08
CA TYR A 238 -34.34 -22.37 67.53
C TYR A 238 -33.36 -23.31 68.23
N GLU A 239 -32.86 -22.94 69.41
CA GLU A 239 -32.83 -23.81 70.60
C GLU A 239 -32.45 -23.01 71.87
N SER A 240 -33.25 -23.27 72.92
CA SER A 240 -33.14 -22.98 74.37
C SER A 240 -32.77 -21.58 74.86
#